data_AF-A0A1F4EW94-F1
#
_entry.id   AF-A0A1F4EW94-F1
#
_cell.length_a   1.000
_cell.length_b   1.000
_cell.length_c   1.000
_cell.angle_alpha   90.00
_cell.angle_beta   90.00
_cell.angle_gamma   90.00
#
_symmetry.space_group_name_H-M   'P 1'
#
loop_
_entity.id
_entity.type
_entity.pdbx_description
1 polymer ?
#
loop_
_entity_poly.entity_id
_entity_poly.type
_entity_poly.pdbx_seq_one_letter_code
_entity_poly.pdbx_strand_id
1 'polypeptide(L)'
;MISKRTLAKAVSHGLAGDWTKAHKIVMQDEDDEFACWIHAVLHRQEGDLPNARYWYARCGRRLRKGIAPEAELREIEKALGA
;
A
#
# COMPACT_ATOMS: atom_id res chain seq x y z
N MET A 1 -4.98 -11.57 -10.50
CA MET A 1 -6.03 -10.72 -9.87
C MET A 1 -6.26 -11.12 -8.43
N ILE A 2 -5.53 -10.45 -7.56
CA ILE A 2 -5.71 -10.49 -6.11
C ILE A 2 -7.10 -9.93 -5.72
N SER A 3 -7.74 -10.50 -4.69
CA SER A 3 -9.09 -10.05 -4.29
C SER A 3 -9.04 -8.78 -3.42
N LYS A 4 -10.09 -7.95 -3.48
CA LYS A 4 -10.27 -6.80 -2.58
C LYS A 4 -10.16 -7.19 -1.09
N ARG A 5 -10.71 -8.34 -0.70
CA ARG A 5 -10.61 -8.86 0.68
C ARG A 5 -9.16 -9.20 1.06
N THR A 6 -8.39 -9.73 0.13
CA THR A 6 -6.97 -10.02 0.33
C THR A 6 -6.16 -8.73 0.45
N LEU A 7 -6.41 -7.74 -0.40
CA LEU A 7 -5.80 -6.41 -0.32
C LEU A 7 -6.13 -5.70 1.01
N ALA A 8 -7.38 -5.79 1.48
CA ALA A 8 -7.77 -5.24 2.78
C ALA A 8 -6.97 -5.85 3.94
N LYS A 9 -6.63 -7.16 3.88
CA LYS A 9 -5.73 -7.78 4.86
C LYS A 9 -4.31 -7.19 4.80
N ALA A 10 -3.79 -6.89 3.62
CA ALA A 10 -2.48 -6.23 3.50
C ALA A 10 -2.49 -4.86 4.17
N VAL A 11 -3.55 -4.09 3.96
CA VAL A 11 -3.75 -2.79 4.63
C VAL A 11 -3.80 -2.96 6.15
N SER A 12 -4.59 -3.92 6.66
CA SER A 12 -4.65 -4.18 8.11
C SER A 12 -3.30 -4.56 8.70
N HIS A 13 -2.48 -5.36 8.00
CA HIS A 13 -1.12 -5.69 8.41
C HIS A 13 -0.21 -4.46 8.43
N GLY A 14 -0.27 -3.61 7.40
CA GLY A 14 0.49 -2.35 7.35
C GLY A 14 0.13 -1.39 8.49
N LEU A 15 -1.16 -1.25 8.81
CA LEU A 15 -1.64 -0.45 9.94
C LEU A 15 -1.21 -1.00 11.30
N ALA A 16 -1.04 -2.33 11.41
CA ALA A 16 -0.55 -2.99 12.61
C ALA A 16 0.98 -3.02 12.72
N GLY A 17 1.71 -2.49 11.73
CA GLY A 17 3.18 -2.55 11.66
C GLY A 17 3.74 -3.90 11.23
N ASP A 18 2.92 -4.85 10.79
CA ASP A 18 3.35 -6.15 10.27
C ASP A 18 3.66 -6.06 8.76
N TRP A 19 4.67 -5.24 8.43
CA TRP A 19 5.02 -4.93 7.05
C TRP A 19 5.40 -6.18 6.26
N THR A 20 6.10 -7.13 6.87
CA THR A 20 6.45 -8.41 6.22
C THR A 20 5.22 -9.14 5.67
N LYS A 21 4.13 -9.23 6.45
CA LYS A 21 2.90 -9.88 5.95
C LYS A 21 2.19 -9.03 4.90
N ALA A 22 2.19 -7.70 5.05
CA ALA A 22 1.59 -6.82 4.07
C ALA A 22 2.29 -6.94 2.70
N HIS A 23 3.62 -6.91 2.67
CA HIS A 23 4.43 -7.11 1.46
C HIS A 23 4.15 -8.46 0.79
N LYS A 24 4.16 -9.56 1.56
CA LYS A 24 3.85 -10.91 1.03
C LYS A 24 2.49 -11.00 0.34
N ILE A 25 1.53 -10.20 0.75
CA ILE A 25 0.21 -10.17 0.13
C ILE A 25 0.26 -9.39 -1.19
N VAL A 26 0.79 -8.17 -1.19
CA VAL A 26 0.79 -7.31 -2.38
C VAL A 26 1.73 -7.80 -3.48
N MET A 27 2.76 -8.57 -3.13
CA MET A 27 3.65 -9.25 -4.08
C MET A 27 2.95 -10.34 -4.93
N GLN A 28 1.74 -10.77 -4.56
CA GLN A 28 1.00 -11.77 -5.35
C GLN A 28 0.47 -11.20 -6.67
N ASP A 29 0.35 -9.88 -6.79
CA ASP A 29 -0.18 -9.21 -7.97
C ASP A 29 0.32 -7.76 -8.05
N GLU A 30 1.58 -7.58 -8.45
CA GLU A 30 2.24 -6.27 -8.47
C GLU A 30 1.81 -5.37 -9.64
N ASP A 31 0.91 -5.85 -10.51
CA ASP A 31 0.31 -5.06 -11.59
C ASP A 31 -1.05 -4.46 -11.18
N ASP A 32 -1.64 -4.90 -10.06
CA ASP A 32 -2.86 -4.33 -9.51
C ASP A 32 -2.61 -2.92 -8.92
N GLU A 33 -3.50 -1.97 -9.21
CA GLU A 33 -3.35 -0.57 -8.79
C GLU A 33 -3.31 -0.44 -7.26
N PHE A 34 -4.17 -1.19 -6.55
CA PHE A 34 -4.22 -1.15 -5.09
C PHE A 34 -3.01 -1.86 -4.48
N ALA A 35 -2.57 -2.98 -5.04
CA ALA A 35 -1.35 -3.65 -4.61
C ALA A 35 -0.14 -2.70 -4.71
N CYS A 36 0.04 -2.03 -5.86
CA CYS A 36 1.07 -1.00 -6.04
C CYS A 36 0.95 0.14 -5.03
N TRP A 37 -0.26 0.66 -4.81
CA TRP A 37 -0.48 1.76 -3.86
C TRP A 37 -0.15 1.35 -2.42
N ILE A 38 -0.55 0.15 -1.99
CA ILE A 38 -0.19 -0.38 -0.67
C ILE A 38 1.33 -0.53 -0.56
N HIS A 39 2.00 -1.11 -1.58
CA HIS A 39 3.46 -1.29 -1.62
C HIS A 39 4.19 0.06 -1.45
N ALA A 40 3.71 1.11 -2.11
CA ALA A 40 4.25 2.46 -2.01
C ALA A 40 4.15 3.03 -0.59
N VAL A 41 3.02 2.79 0.09
CA VAL A 41 2.78 3.30 1.44
C VAL A 41 3.60 2.52 2.48
N LEU A 42 3.76 1.21 2.31
CA LEU A 42 4.60 0.38 3.20
C LEU A 42 6.07 0.84 3.17
N HIS A 43 6.67 0.99 1.99
CA HIS A 43 8.04 1.52 1.91
C HIS A 43 8.17 2.94 2.46
N ARG A 44 7.11 3.75 2.35
CA ARG A 44 7.07 5.07 2.98
C ARG A 44 7.06 4.96 4.51
N GLN A 45 6.35 4.00 5.11
CA GLN A 45 6.39 3.72 6.55
C GLN A 45 7.78 3.26 7.00
N GLU A 46 8.46 2.45 6.18
CA GLU A 46 9.82 1.94 6.43
C GLU A 46 10.92 3.00 6.28
N GLY A 47 10.59 4.16 5.71
CA GLY A 47 11.55 5.23 5.42
C GLY A 47 12.30 5.08 4.08
N ASP A 48 11.97 4.06 3.29
CA ASP A 48 12.52 3.84 1.95
C ASP A 48 11.78 4.70 0.90
N LEU A 49 12.08 6.00 0.93
CA LEU A 49 11.48 6.97 0.01
C LEU A 49 11.79 6.71 -1.47
N PRO A 50 12.98 6.25 -1.88
CA PRO A 50 13.24 5.85 -3.27
C PRO A 50 12.28 4.76 -3.76
N ASN A 51 12.12 3.65 -3.04
CA ASN A 51 11.20 2.59 -3.46
C ASN A 51 9.74 3.01 -3.34
N ALA A 52 9.37 3.77 -2.31
CA ALA A 52 8.02 4.32 -2.20
C ALA A 52 7.64 5.11 -3.47
N ARG A 53 8.53 5.99 -3.95
CA ARG A 53 8.29 6.78 -5.18
C ARG A 53 8.14 5.91 -6.42
N TYR A 54 8.95 4.87 -6.55
CA TYR A 54 8.85 3.91 -7.65
C TYR A 54 7.45 3.27 -7.69
N TRP A 55 6.97 2.76 -6.55
CA TRP A 55 5.65 2.13 -6.47
C TRP A 55 4.49 3.11 -6.62
N TYR A 56 4.60 4.35 -6.10
CA TYR A 56 3.61 5.39 -6.38
C TYR A 56 3.50 5.66 -7.89
N ALA A 57 4.63 5.74 -8.60
CA ALA A 57 4.62 5.97 -10.04
C ALA A 57 3.96 4.80 -10.80
N ARG A 58 4.16 3.55 -10.35
CA ARG A 58 3.53 2.36 -10.95
C ARG A 58 1.99 2.39 -10.91
N CYS A 59 1.40 3.02 -9.90
CA CYS A 59 -0.07 3.20 -9.82
C CYS A 59 -0.53 4.61 -10.21
N GLY A 60 0.27 5.38 -10.94
CA GLY A 60 -0.11 6.72 -11.41
C GLY A 60 -0.30 7.75 -10.29
N ARG A 61 0.24 7.49 -9.10
CA ARG A 61 0.13 8.33 -7.90
C ARG A 61 1.45 9.04 -7.63
N ARG A 62 1.40 10.06 -6.78
CA ARG A 62 2.58 10.79 -6.28
C ARG A 62 2.60 10.73 -4.78
N LEU A 63 3.80 10.62 -4.20
CA LEU A 63 3.98 10.71 -2.77
C LEU A 63 3.44 12.06 -2.27
N ARG A 64 2.46 12.01 -1.36
CA ARG A 64 1.82 13.19 -0.77
C ARG A 64 2.55 13.63 0.50
N LYS A 65 3.07 14.86 0.52
CA LYS A 65 3.66 15.46 1.73
C LYS A 65 2.55 15.87 2.72
N GLY A 66 2.86 15.85 4.02
CA GLY A 66 1.95 16.35 5.06
C GLY A 66 0.82 15.40 5.49
N ILE A 67 0.77 14.17 4.94
CA ILE A 67 -0.14 13.12 5.43
C ILE A 67 0.67 11.98 6.06
N ALA A 68 0.13 11.36 7.10
CA ALA A 68 0.72 10.16 7.67
C ALA A 68 0.48 8.96 6.73
N PRO A 69 1.46 8.04 6.56
CA PRO A 69 1.26 6.83 5.77
C PRO A 69 0.03 6.01 6.21
N GLU A 70 -0.25 5.95 7.51
CA GLU A 70 -1.39 5.23 8.07
C GLU A 70 -2.72 5.86 7.64
N ALA A 71 -2.77 7.18 7.47
CA ALA A 71 -3.95 7.86 6.94
C ALA A 71 -4.20 7.45 5.48
N GLU A 72 -3.13 7.33 4.70
CA GLU A 72 -3.19 6.87 3.32
C GLU A 72 -3.61 5.39 3.21
N LEU A 73 -3.11 4.51 4.10
CA LEU A 73 -3.59 3.13 4.21
C LEU A 73 -5.10 3.07 4.51
N ARG A 74 -5.62 3.94 5.37
CA ARG A 74 -7.08 4.01 5.66
C ARG A 74 -7.90 4.50 4.47
N GLU A 75 -7.33 5.34 3.61
CA GLU A 75 -7.99 5.73 2.35
C GLU A 75 -8.11 4.52 1.41
N ILE A 76 -7.05 3.71 1.32
CA ILE A 76 -7.05 2.46 0.55
C ILE A 76 -8.10 1.49 1.10
N GLU A 77 -8.16 1.30 2.42
CA GLU A 77 -9.14 0.43 3.08
C GLU A 77 -10.58 0.83 2.71
N LYS A 78 -10.89 2.13 2.76
CA LYS A 78 -12.20 2.66 2.36
C LYS A 78 -12.50 2.42 0.88
N ALA A 79 -11.53 2.64 0.00
CA ALA A 79 -11.70 2.44 -1.44
C ALA A 79 -11.91 0.97 -1.82
N LEU A 80 -11.37 0.03 -1.03
CA LEU A 80 -11.61 -1.40 -1.20
C LEU A 80 -12.99 -1.85 -0.69
N GLY A 81 -13.55 -1.15 0.29
CA GLY A 81 -14.88 -1.43 0.86
C GLY A 81 -16.05 -0.76 0.14
N ALA A 82 -15.78 0.27 -0.67
CA ALA A 82 -16.73 0.88 -1.60
C ALA A 82 -16.91 0.02 -2.86
#